data_AF-A0A9D1TIM5-F1
#
_entry.id   AF-A0A9D1TIM5-F1
#
_cell.length_a   1.000
_cell.length_b   1.000
_cell.length_c   1.000
_cell.angle_alpha   90.00
_cell.angle_beta   90.00
_cell.angle_gamma   90.00
#
_symmetry.space_group_name_H-M   'P 1'
#
loop_
_entity.id
_entity.type
_entity.pdbx_description
1 polymer ?
#
loop_
_entity_poly.entity_id
_entity_poly.type
_entity_poly.pdbx_seq_one_letter_code
_entity_poly.pdbx_strand_id
1 'polypeptide(L)'
;MIIHEFDMLVLSYISRHKYGCSSKELSDKFGSEVPMVTEELTKNQLIRVYDNSLKPFMRNPENTIEPEIGSILATQLGKLEVKRWSTKNLLTTKEKWKERLWGFLSGVLLATLTYVLRKYF
;
A
#
# COMPACT_ATOMS: atom_id res chain seq x y z
N MET A 1 15.22 6.22 0.29
CA MET A 1 14.19 6.65 1.27
C MET A 1 13.96 5.48 2.20
N ILE A 2 14.36 5.62 3.45
CA ILE A 2 14.10 4.61 4.49
C ILE A 2 12.79 5.06 5.13
N ILE A 3 11.71 4.32 4.91
CA ILE A 3 10.44 4.59 5.60
C ILE A 3 10.47 3.76 6.87
N HIS A 4 10.34 4.40 8.02
CA HIS A 4 10.33 3.68 9.29
C HIS A 4 9.03 2.88 9.43
N GLU A 5 9.08 1.81 10.22
CA GLU A 5 7.93 0.92 10.41
C GLU A 5 6.73 1.68 11.00
N PHE A 6 6.99 2.64 11.88
CA PHE A 6 5.96 3.53 12.44
C PHE A 6 5.28 4.39 11.38
N ASP A 7 6.04 5.02 10.48
CA ASP A 7 5.49 5.83 9.38
C ASP A 7 4.60 4.97 8.47
N MET A 8 5.02 3.73 8.20
CA MET A 8 4.22 2.77 7.44
C MET A 8 2.92 2.39 8.16
N LEU A 9 2.94 2.26 9.49
CA LEU A 9 1.73 2.00 10.28
C LEU A 9 0.75 3.17 10.18
N VAL A 10 1.22 4.40 10.37
CA VAL A 10 0.40 5.62 10.22
C VAL A 10 -0.16 5.73 8.80
N LEU A 11 0.69 5.58 7.79
CA LEU A 11 0.28 5.62 6.38
C LEU A 11 -0.72 4.51 6.04
N SER A 12 -0.51 3.30 6.56
CA SER A 12 -1.43 2.18 6.35
C SER A 12 -2.80 2.47 6.98
N TYR A 13 -2.84 3.10 8.16
CA TYR A 13 -4.07 3.47 8.83
C TYR A 13 -4.84 4.51 8.02
N ILE A 14 -4.18 5.59 7.61
CA ILE A 14 -4.76 6.63 6.76
C ILE A 14 -5.27 6.01 5.44
N SER A 15 -4.51 5.10 4.84
CA SER A 15 -4.88 4.47 3.56
C SER A 15 -6.17 3.64 3.60
N ARG A 16 -6.52 3.11 4.78
CA ARG A 16 -7.74 2.32 4.99
C ARG A 16 -8.99 3.20 5.10
N HIS A 17 -8.84 4.48 5.43
CA HIS A 17 -9.96 5.40 5.60
C HIS A 17 -10.28 6.08 4.27
N LYS A 18 -11.47 5.77 3.72
CA LYS A 18 -11.90 6.26 2.40
C LYS A 18 -11.99 7.80 2.34
N TYR A 19 -12.37 8.42 3.45
CA TYR A 19 -12.56 9.86 3.59
C TYR A 19 -11.42 10.54 4.37
N GLY A 20 -10.33 9.81 4.61
CA GLY A 20 -9.20 10.31 5.39
C GLY A 20 -9.45 10.27 6.89
N CYS A 21 -8.48 10.79 7.64
CA CYS A 21 -8.50 10.87 9.10
C CYS A 21 -8.29 12.31 9.55
N SER A 22 -8.86 12.68 10.69
CA SER A 22 -8.53 13.96 11.31
C SER A 22 -7.15 13.89 12.00
N SER A 23 -6.46 15.03 12.09
CA SER A 23 -5.18 15.12 12.83
C SER A 23 -5.35 14.73 14.30
N LYS A 24 -6.49 15.09 14.90
CA LYS A 24 -6.82 14.72 16.29
C LYS A 24 -6.97 13.21 16.45
N GLU A 25 -7.71 12.55 15.56
CA GLU A 25 -7.89 11.09 15.59
C GLU A 25 -6.55 10.35 15.45
N LEU A 26 -5.66 10.83 14.57
CA LEU A 26 -4.34 10.24 14.42
C LEU A 26 -3.52 10.42 15.70
N SER A 27 -3.53 11.62 16.29
CA SER A 27 -2.81 11.94 17.52
C SER A 27 -3.32 11.13 18.72
N ASP A 28 -4.64 10.97 18.84
CA ASP A 28 -5.25 10.15 19.90
C ASP A 28 -4.86 8.67 19.78
N LYS A 29 -4.61 8.19 18.56
CA LYS A 29 -4.30 6.78 18.30
C LYS A 29 -2.82 6.43 18.38
N PHE A 30 -1.96 7.28 17.84
CA PHE A 30 -0.53 7.02 17.68
C PHE A 30 0.35 7.92 18.56
N GLY A 31 -0.25 8.87 19.27
CA GLY A 31 0.44 9.74 20.23
C GLY A 31 1.04 11.01 19.61
N SER A 32 1.92 11.65 20.38
CA SER A 32 2.49 12.97 20.08
C SER A 32 3.47 12.99 18.90
N GLU A 33 3.89 11.85 18.39
CA GLU A 33 4.85 11.73 17.27
C GLU A 33 4.19 11.92 15.90
N VAL A 34 2.86 11.83 15.85
CA VAL A 34 2.06 11.90 14.62
C VAL A 34 2.29 13.16 13.79
N PRO A 35 2.32 14.38 14.37
CA PRO A 35 2.49 15.59 13.56
C PRO A 35 3.77 15.54 12.73
N MET A 36 4.89 15.12 13.34
CA MET A 36 6.19 15.00 12.67
C MET A 36 6.15 13.98 11.53
N VAL A 37 5.54 12.82 11.78
CA VAL A 37 5.36 11.77 10.75
C VAL A 37 4.45 12.25 9.62
N THR A 38 3.36 12.94 9.93
CA THR A 38 2.47 13.48 8.90
C THR A 38 3.14 14.55 8.05
N GLU A 39 3.99 15.42 8.64
CA GLU A 39 4.79 16.38 7.87
C GLU A 39 5.74 15.67 6.90
N GLU A 40 6.42 14.62 7.37
CA GLU A 40 7.36 13.87 6.54
C GLU A 40 6.65 13.08 5.42
N LEU A 41 5.53 12.42 5.73
CA LEU A 41 4.68 11.74 4.74
C LEU A 41 4.10 12.72 3.71
N THR A 42 3.79 13.96 4.13
CA THR A 42 3.29 15.02 3.24
C THR A 42 4.41 15.52 2.32
N LYS A 43 5.60 15.76 2.87
CA LYS A 43 6.80 16.13 2.11
C LYS A 43 7.13 15.11 1.02
N ASN A 44 6.93 13.83 1.33
CA ASN A 44 7.13 12.72 0.40
C ASN A 44 5.93 12.46 -0.53
N GLN A 45 4.90 13.31 -0.52
CA GLN A 45 3.70 13.19 -1.35
C GLN A 45 2.91 11.87 -1.16
N LEU A 46 3.09 11.20 -0.01
CA LEU A 46 2.39 9.95 0.33
C LEU A 46 1.01 10.23 0.93
N ILE A 47 0.86 11.38 1.58
CA ILE A 47 -0.41 11.89 2.08
C ILE A 47 -0.62 13.33 1.58
N ARG A 48 -1.86 13.79 1.62
CA ARG A 48 -2.27 15.16 1.32
C ARG A 48 -3.36 15.60 2.29
N VAL A 49 -3.40 16.89 2.60
CA VAL A 49 -4.50 17.49 3.35
C VAL A 49 -5.61 17.90 2.36
N TYR A 50 -6.86 17.68 2.75
CA TYR A 50 -8.01 18.08 1.95
C TYR A 50 -8.39 19.53 2.25
N ASP A 51 -7.87 20.46 1.44
CA ASP A 51 -8.03 21.90 1.73
C ASP A 51 -9.28 22.51 1.10
N ASN A 52 -9.76 21.95 -0.02
CA ASN A 52 -10.84 22.53 -0.82
C ASN A 52 -11.94 21.51 -1.13
N SER A 53 -13.19 21.88 -0.86
CA SER A 53 -14.35 21.08 -1.26
C SER A 53 -14.59 21.16 -2.77
N LEU A 54 -14.93 20.03 -3.38
CA LEU A 54 -15.29 19.95 -4.80
C LEU A 54 -16.80 20.07 -5.02
N LYS A 55 -17.62 20.06 -3.94
CA LYS A 55 -19.07 20.29 -3.97
C LYS A 55 -19.52 21.46 -4.85
N PRO A 56 -18.90 22.66 -4.80
CA PRO A 56 -19.35 23.79 -5.63
C PRO A 56 -19.19 23.56 -7.14
N PHE A 57 -18.39 22.58 -7.56
CA PHE A 57 -18.16 22.25 -8.97
C PHE A 57 -18.90 20.98 -9.41
N MET A 58 -19.65 20.34 -8.51
CA MET A 58 -20.39 19.10 -8.78
C MET A 58 -21.80 19.39 -9.26
N ARG A 59 -22.26 18.62 -10.25
CA ARG A 59 -23.62 18.74 -10.82
C ARG A 59 -24.73 18.38 -9.82
N ASN A 60 -24.44 17.55 -8.82
CA ASN A 60 -25.34 17.15 -7.74
C ASN A 60 -24.59 17.13 -6.39
N PRO A 61 -24.45 18.28 -5.72
CA PRO A 61 -23.66 18.39 -4.49
C PRO A 61 -24.25 17.61 -3.32
N GLU A 62 -25.58 17.43 -3.28
CA GLU A 62 -26.28 16.76 -2.16
C GLU A 62 -26.05 15.25 -2.10
N ASN A 63 -25.73 14.61 -3.23
CA ASN A 63 -25.47 13.16 -3.31
C ASN A 63 -23.98 12.81 -3.25
N THR A 64 -23.10 13.80 -3.12
CA THR A 64 -21.65 13.58 -3.16
C THR A 64 -21.08 13.58 -1.73
N ILE A 65 -20.68 12.40 -1.27
CA ILE A 65 -19.98 12.24 0.02
C ILE A 65 -18.52 12.65 -0.18
N GLU A 66 -18.17 13.85 0.31
CA GLU A 66 -16.80 14.37 0.31
C GLU A 66 -16.16 14.26 1.71
N PRO A 67 -14.84 14.10 1.77
CA PRO A 67 -14.09 14.19 3.02
C PRO A 67 -14.22 15.59 3.64
N GLU A 68 -14.12 15.67 4.97
CA GLU A 68 -14.16 16.95 5.68
C GLU A 68 -12.91 17.77 5.38
N ILE A 69 -13.06 19.10 5.34
CA ILE A 69 -11.93 20.01 5.14
C ILE A 69 -10.93 19.83 6.29
N GLY A 70 -9.65 19.72 5.95
CA GLY A 70 -8.58 19.39 6.91
C GLY A 70 -8.35 17.90 7.13
N SER A 71 -9.11 17.02 6.46
CA SER A 71 -8.85 15.57 6.53
C SER A 71 -7.56 15.20 5.82
N ILE A 72 -6.79 14.32 6.44
CA ILE A 72 -5.55 13.78 5.91
C ILE A 72 -5.88 12.54 5.07
N LEU A 73 -5.53 12.57 3.79
CA LEU A 73 -5.83 11.55 2.81
C LEU A 73 -4.55 10.90 2.28
N ALA A 74 -4.54 9.58 2.17
CA ALA A 74 -3.47 8.88 1.46
C ALA A 74 -3.57 9.13 -0.06
N THR A 75 -2.46 9.53 -0.68
CA THR A 75 -2.37 9.69 -2.13
C THR A 75 -2.34 8.31 -2.81
N GLN A 76 -2.44 8.29 -4.15
CA GLN A 76 -2.24 7.04 -4.90
C GLN A 76 -0.85 6.45 -4.67
N LEU A 77 0.18 7.31 -4.55
CA LEU A 77 1.54 6.88 -4.22
C LEU A 77 1.61 6.27 -2.82
N GLY A 78 1.01 6.91 -1.82
CA GLY A 78 0.92 6.36 -0.46
C GLY A 78 0.27 4.99 -0.41
N LYS A 79 -0.87 4.82 -1.10
CA LYS A 79 -1.57 3.52 -1.19
C LYS A 79 -0.72 2.45 -1.87
N LEU A 80 0.01 2.82 -2.92
CA LEU A 80 0.89 1.91 -3.65
C LEU A 80 2.05 1.46 -2.76
N GLU A 81 2.61 2.36 -1.95
CA GLU A 81 3.71 2.05 -1.04
C GLU A 81 3.25 1.12 0.11
N VAL A 82 2.06 1.35 0.68
CA VAL A 82 1.43 0.41 1.64
C VAL A 82 1.25 -0.98 1.03
N LYS A 83 0.79 -1.04 -0.23
CA LYS A 83 0.63 -2.31 -0.94
C LYS A 83 1.97 -3.03 -1.13
N ARG A 84 3.02 -2.31 -1.53
CA ARG A 84 4.38 -2.86 -1.67
C ARG A 84 4.93 -3.39 -0.35
N TRP A 85 4.76 -2.63 0.73
CA TRP A 85 5.19 -3.03 2.06
C TRP A 85 4.46 -4.29 2.53
N SER A 86 3.14 -4.34 2.33
CA SER A 86 2.35 -5.54 2.60
C SER A 86 2.87 -6.75 1.81
N THR A 87 3.11 -6.62 0.51
CA THR A 87 3.66 -7.73 -0.31
C THR A 87 5.06 -8.17 0.13
N LYS A 88 5.93 -7.23 0.54
CA LYS A 88 7.25 -7.56 1.08
C LYS A 88 7.17 -8.38 2.36
N ASN A 89 6.20 -8.08 3.23
CA ASN A 89 5.97 -8.81 4.48
C ASN A 89 5.20 -10.12 4.27
N LEU A 90 4.35 -10.21 3.24
CA LEU A 90 3.49 -11.36 2.98
C LEU A 90 4.25 -12.52 2.33
N LEU A 91 5.29 -12.23 1.53
CA LEU A 91 6.21 -13.26 1.01
C LEU A 91 7.13 -13.78 2.13
N THR A 92 6.55 -14.59 3.01
CA THR A 92 7.29 -15.38 3.98
C THR A 92 8.30 -16.25 3.23
N THR A 93 9.46 -16.48 3.83
CA THR A 93 10.54 -17.30 3.25
C THR A 93 10.05 -18.64 2.72
N LYS A 94 9.00 -19.21 3.34
CA LYS A 94 8.34 -20.46 2.92
C LYS A 94 7.74 -20.40 1.52
N GLU A 95 7.08 -19.31 1.13
CA GLU A 95 6.48 -19.18 -0.20
C GLU A 95 7.55 -19.03 -1.29
N LYS A 96 8.62 -18.29 -1.00
CA LYS A 96 9.79 -18.17 -1.89
C LYS A 96 10.46 -19.53 -2.13
N TRP A 97 10.55 -20.37 -1.10
CA TRP A 97 11.06 -21.74 -1.22
C TRP A 97 10.09 -22.66 -1.98
N LYS A 98 8.77 -22.49 -1.78
CA LYS A 98 7.76 -23.23 -2.52
C LYS A 98 7.85 -22.95 -4.02
N GLU A 99 7.93 -21.69 -4.45
CA GLU A 99 8.09 -21.34 -5.86
C GLU A 99 9.37 -21.92 -6.48
N ARG A 100 10.49 -21.89 -5.74
CA ARG A 100 11.75 -22.51 -6.18
C ARG A 100 11.62 -24.02 -6.36
N LEU A 101 10.91 -24.70 -5.46
CA LEU A 101 10.70 -26.14 -5.53
C LEU A 101 9.82 -26.52 -6.73
N TRP A 102 8.75 -25.75 -6.99
CA TRP A 102 7.89 -25.93 -8.15
C TRP A 102 8.63 -25.67 -9.47
N GLY A 103 9.48 -24.62 -9.52
CA GLY A 103 10.34 -24.35 -10.66
C GLY A 103 11.39 -25.44 -10.92
N PHE A 104 11.95 -26.03 -9.86
CA PHE A 104 12.87 -27.16 -9.99
C PHE A 104 12.15 -28.41 -10.54
N LEU A 105 10.98 -28.74 -9.98
CA LEU A 105 10.18 -29.89 -10.41
C LEU A 105 9.73 -29.76 -11.87
N SER A 106 9.25 -28.59 -12.30
CA SER A 106 8.85 -28.37 -13.69
C SER A 106 10.04 -28.44 -14.65
N GLY A 107 11.21 -27.91 -14.25
CA GLY A 107 12.45 -28.01 -15.02
C GLY A 107 12.91 -29.46 -15.23
N VAL A 108 12.89 -30.28 -14.17
CA VAL A 108 13.23 -31.71 -14.27
C VAL A 108 12.25 -32.45 -15.18
N LEU A 109 10.95 -32.15 -15.07
CA LEU A 109 9.91 -32.80 -15.87
C LEU A 109 10.02 -32.45 -17.36
N LEU A 110 10.39 -31.20 -17.68
CA LEU A 110 10.69 -30.81 -19.06
C LEU A 110 11.96 -31.49 -19.58
N ALA A 111 13.00 -31.58 -18.75
CA ALA A 111 14.26 -32.21 -19.13
C ALA A 111 14.10 -33.72 -19.43
N THR A 112 13.27 -34.42 -18.65
CA THR A 112 12.97 -35.84 -18.91
C THR A 112 12.12 -36.01 -20.18
N LEU A 113 11.10 -35.18 -20.38
CA LEU A 113 10.29 -35.18 -21.61
C LEU A 113 11.13 -34.94 -22.86
N THR A 114 12.00 -33.92 -22.83
CA THR A 114 12.89 -33.60 -23.94
C THR A 114 13.91 -34.70 -24.20
N TYR A 115 14.45 -35.33 -23.15
CA TYR A 115 15.36 -36.48 -23.30
C TYR A 115 14.66 -37.69 -23.93
N VAL A 116 13.43 -38.01 -23.51
CA VAL A 116 12.64 -39.12 -24.06
C VAL A 116 12.28 -38.84 -25.52
N LEU A 117 11.79 -37.64 -25.83
CA LEU A 117 11.46 -37.26 -27.22
C LEU A 117 12.68 -37.38 -28.13
N ARG A 118 13.86 -36.95 -27.69
CA ARG A 118 15.12 -37.05 -28.45
C ARG A 118 15.63 -38.49 -28.63
N LYS A 119 15.19 -39.43 -27.79
CA LYS A 119 15.61 -40.84 -27.87
C LYS A 119 14.73 -41.65 -28.82
N TYR A 120 13.47 -41.26 -28.99
CA TYR A 120 12.47 -42.02 -29.75
C TYR A 120 12.09 -41.36 -31.09
N PHE A 121 12.49 -40.11 -31.32
CA PHE A 121 12.34 -39.35 -32.56
C PHE A 121 13.70 -38.82 -32.99
#